data_AF-A0A135W744-F1
#
_entry.id   AF-A0A135W744-F1
#
_cell.length_a   1.000
_cell.length_b   1.000
_cell.length_c   1.000
_cell.angle_alpha   90.00
_cell.angle_beta   90.00
_cell.angle_gamma   90.00
#
_symmetry.space_group_name_H-M   'P 1'
#
loop_
_entity.id
_entity.type
_entity.pdbx_description
1 polymer ?
#
loop_
_entity_poly.entity_id
_entity_poly.type
_entity_poly.pdbx_seq_one_letter_code
_entity_poly.pdbx_strand_id
1 'polypeptide(L)'
;MISMKEIQTNEEWQALREQSKSQPLFLLKHSTTCPISAAAYHAFDAVTTELPKYFLKVQDSRPVSNAIESDLGIRHESPQLFLLKDGEAVWQATHSAINESSIQTALSE
;
A
#
# COMPACT_ATOMS: atom_id res chain seq x y z
N MET A 1 -15.70 7.97 -5.60
CA MET A 1 -14.28 7.62 -5.84
C MET A 1 -13.50 7.99 -4.60
N ILE A 2 -12.89 7.00 -3.94
CA ILE A 2 -12.02 7.23 -2.79
C ILE A 2 -10.65 7.67 -3.31
N SER A 3 -10.19 8.85 -2.89
CA SER A 3 -8.86 9.35 -3.22
C SER A 3 -7.81 8.71 -2.32
N MET A 4 -6.59 8.51 -2.85
CA MET A 4 -5.46 8.02 -2.06
C MET A 4 -5.03 9.03 -1.00
N LYS A 5 -4.76 8.57 0.23
CA LYS A 5 -4.23 9.39 1.32
C LYS A 5 -2.77 9.04 1.62
N GLU A 6 -1.91 10.06 1.74
CA GLU A 6 -0.52 9.88 2.14
C GLU A 6 -0.40 9.67 3.66
N ILE A 7 0.52 8.80 4.07
CA ILE A 7 1.01 8.70 5.45
C ILE A 7 2.50 9.03 5.50
N GLN A 8 2.93 9.63 6.61
CA GLN A 8 4.31 10.10 6.77
C GLN A 8 4.92 9.71 8.13
N THR A 9 4.10 9.25 9.07
CA THR A 9 4.51 8.97 10.45
C THR A 9 4.25 7.52 10.85
N ASN A 10 4.99 7.04 11.85
CA ASN A 10 4.80 5.69 12.39
C ASN A 10 3.46 5.58 13.13
N GLU A 11 3.01 6.66 13.75
CA GLU A 11 1.71 6.76 14.41
C GLU A 11 0.57 6.53 13.42
N GLU A 12 0.65 7.13 12.23
CA GLU A 12 -0.31 6.87 11.15
C GLU A 12 -0.26 5.42 10.68
N TRP A 13 0.94 4.84 10.52
CA TRP A 13 1.08 3.43 10.18
C TRP A 13 0.41 2.51 11.21
N GLN A 14 0.67 2.72 12.50
CA GLN A 14 0.04 1.92 13.56
C GLN A 14 -1.48 2.11 13.57
N ALA A 15 -1.98 3.33 13.33
CA ALA A 15 -3.41 3.58 13.21
C ALA A 15 -4.04 2.85 12.02
N LEU A 16 -3.37 2.82 10.85
CA LEU A 16 -3.84 2.04 9.70
C LEU A 16 -3.83 0.54 9.98
N ARG A 17 -2.78 0.04 10.63
CA ARG A 17 -2.69 -1.37 11.00
C ARG A 17 -3.82 -1.77 11.94
N GLU A 18 -4.16 -0.95 12.92
CA GLU A 18 -5.32 -1.18 13.80
C GLU A 18 -6.64 -1.06 13.03
N GLN A 19 -6.79 -0.05 12.16
CA GLN A 19 -7.97 0.12 11.30
C GLN A 19 -8.22 -1.13 10.44
N SER A 20 -7.16 -1.78 9.94
CA SER A 20 -7.26 -2.98 9.10
C SER A 20 -7.98 -4.17 9.76
N LYS A 21 -8.07 -4.18 11.10
CA LYS A 21 -8.86 -5.16 11.88
C LYS A 21 -10.37 -4.91 11.82
N SER A 22 -10.77 -3.68 11.54
CA SER A 22 -12.20 -3.33 11.38
C SER A 22 -12.61 -3.29 9.92
N GLN A 23 -11.72 -2.84 9.03
CA GLN A 23 -11.97 -2.74 7.60
C GLN A 23 -10.67 -2.95 6.83
N PRO A 24 -10.63 -3.87 5.84
CA PRO A 24 -9.47 -4.02 4.97
C PRO A 24 -9.12 -2.72 4.25
N LEU A 25 -7.83 -2.51 3.98
CA LEU A 25 -7.34 -1.32 3.30
C LEU A 25 -6.11 -1.60 2.45
N PHE A 26 -5.85 -0.74 1.48
CA PHE A 26 -4.65 -0.82 0.67
C PHE A 26 -3.57 0.14 1.13
N LEU A 27 -2.31 -0.28 1.04
CA LEU A 27 -1.14 0.55 1.30
C LEU A 27 -0.08 0.38 0.22
N LEU A 28 0.26 1.47 -0.48
CA LEU A 28 1.32 1.51 -1.49
C LEU A 28 2.60 2.14 -0.94
N LYS A 29 3.72 1.41 -0.99
CA LYS A 29 5.07 1.98 -0.93
C LYS A 29 5.45 2.51 -2.31
N HIS A 30 5.48 3.82 -2.45
CA HIS A 30 5.81 4.51 -3.69
C HIS A 30 7.20 5.16 -3.61
N SER A 31 8.03 4.92 -4.62
CA SER A 31 9.31 5.60 -4.83
C SER A 31 9.13 6.72 -5.84
N THR A 32 9.34 7.96 -5.40
CA THR A 32 9.17 9.17 -6.22
C THR A 32 10.23 9.34 -7.29
N THR A 33 11.35 8.61 -7.18
CA THR A 33 12.48 8.67 -8.11
C THR A 33 12.53 7.49 -9.09
N CYS A 34 11.51 6.63 -9.11
CA CYS A 34 11.47 5.43 -9.95
C CYS A 34 10.28 5.47 -10.92
N PRO A 35 10.51 5.51 -12.26
CA PRO A 35 9.43 5.53 -13.24
C PRO A 35 8.47 4.34 -13.14
N ILE A 36 8.97 3.15 -12.81
CA ILE A 36 8.14 1.95 -12.59
C ILE A 36 7.20 2.17 -11.40
N SER A 37 7.67 2.85 -10.36
CA SER A 37 6.85 3.16 -9.20
C SER A 37 5.81 4.25 -9.48
N ALA A 38 6.13 5.22 -10.34
CA ALA A 38 5.14 6.20 -10.82
C ALA A 38 4.02 5.51 -11.62
N ALA A 39 4.37 4.57 -12.51
CA ALA A 39 3.37 3.80 -13.24
C ALA A 39 2.46 2.98 -12.31
N ALA A 40 3.03 2.29 -11.31
CA ALA A 40 2.27 1.55 -10.30
C ALA A 40 1.36 2.46 -9.45
N TYR A 41 1.84 3.66 -9.09
CA TYR A 41 1.04 4.67 -8.38
C TYR A 41 -0.18 5.08 -9.20
N HIS A 42 0.00 5.42 -10.48
CA HIS A 42 -1.11 5.80 -11.36
C HIS A 42 -2.10 4.65 -11.61
N ALA A 43 -1.59 3.43 -11.78
CA ALA A 43 -2.43 2.25 -11.96
C ALA A 43 -3.32 2.02 -10.72
N PHE A 44 -2.75 2.12 -9.51
CA PHE A 44 -3.49 1.97 -8.26
C PHE A 44 -4.46 3.14 -7.99
N ASP A 45 -4.07 4.37 -8.31
CA ASP A 45 -4.94 5.54 -8.16
C ASP A 45 -6.20 5.44 -9.05
N ALA A 46 -6.05 4.90 -10.26
CA ALA A 46 -7.15 4.68 -11.20
C ALA A 46 -8.14 3.59 -10.76
N VAL A 47 -7.74 2.64 -9.89
CA VAL A 47 -8.64 1.58 -9.43
C VAL A 47 -9.78 2.16 -8.60
N THR A 48 -11.01 1.84 -9.01
CA THR A 48 -12.23 2.15 -8.25
C THR A 48 -12.50 1.02 -7.25
N THR A 49 -12.61 1.39 -5.97
CA THR A 49 -12.91 0.48 -4.86
C THR A 49 -13.57 1.25 -3.71
N GLU A 50 -14.30 0.52 -2.86
CA GLU A 50 -14.86 1.02 -1.60
C GLU A 50 -13.85 0.90 -0.43
N LEU A 51 -12.72 0.22 -0.65
CA LEU A 51 -11.68 0.11 0.37
C LEU A 51 -10.84 1.41 0.46
N PRO A 52 -10.45 1.83 1.67
CA PRO A 52 -9.52 2.93 1.85
C PRO A 52 -8.20 2.68 1.12
N LYS A 53 -7.69 3.70 0.43
CA LYS A 53 -6.42 3.67 -0.30
C LYS A 53 -5.39 4.58 0.37
N TYR A 54 -4.26 4.02 0.76
CA TYR A 54 -3.16 4.77 1.36
C TYR A 54 -1.86 4.58 0.59
N PHE A 55 -0.93 5.52 0.75
CA PHE A 55 0.43 5.38 0.27
C PHE A 55 1.43 6.10 1.16
N LEU A 56 2.71 5.75 1.00
CA LEU A 56 3.83 6.53 1.52
C LEU A 56 4.87 6.74 0.42
N LYS A 57 5.53 7.90 0.46
CA LYS A 57 6.73 8.15 -0.32
C LYS A 57 7.94 7.61 0.43
N VAL A 58 8.59 6.59 -0.11
CA VAL A 58 9.68 5.86 0.56
C VAL A 58 10.85 6.79 0.89
N GLN A 59 11.18 7.73 -0.01
CA GLN A 59 12.25 8.71 0.15
C GLN A 59 12.02 9.62 1.36
N ASP A 60 10.77 10.04 1.57
CA ASP A 60 10.39 11.02 2.59
C ASP A 60 10.03 10.34 3.92
N SER A 61 9.66 9.06 3.89
CA SER A 61 9.10 8.32 5.03
C SER A 61 9.84 7.00 5.29
N ARG A 62 11.18 7.00 5.20
CA ARG A 62 12.02 5.81 5.45
C ARG A 62 11.71 5.12 6.80
N PRO A 63 11.53 5.83 7.93
CA PRO A 63 11.18 5.19 9.19
C PRO A 63 9.88 4.38 9.10
N VAL A 64 8.86 4.93 8.42
CA VAL A 64 7.57 4.25 8.20
C VAL A 64 7.74 3.03 7.29
N SER A 65 8.50 3.15 6.20
CA SER A 65 8.78 2.02 5.31
C SER A 65 9.44 0.85 6.06
N ASN A 66 10.40 1.16 6.94
CA ASN A 66 11.09 0.16 7.76
C ASN A 66 10.16 -0.46 8.81
N ALA A 67 9.31 0.34 9.45
CA ALA A 67 8.31 -0.16 10.40
C ALA A 67 7.34 -1.14 9.73
N ILE A 68 6.84 -0.83 8.54
CA ILE A 68 5.97 -1.72 7.76
C ILE A 68 6.68 -3.05 7.45
N GLU A 69 7.96 -3.02 7.07
CA GLU A 69 8.74 -4.25 6.81
C GLU A 69 8.90 -5.09 8.09
N SER A 70 9.24 -4.45 9.22
CA SER A 70 9.38 -5.13 10.51
C SER A 70 8.06 -5.73 11.00
N ASP A 71 6.98 -4.97 10.92
CA ASP A 71 5.68 -5.36 11.49
C ASP A 71 4.97 -6.43 10.67
N LEU A 72 5.15 -6.41 9.34
CA LEU A 72 4.57 -7.42 8.44
C LEU A 72 5.49 -8.61 8.19
N GLY A 73 6.78 -8.50 8.55
CA GLY A 73 7.79 -9.50 8.20
C GLY A 73 8.03 -9.65 6.69
N ILE A 74 7.61 -8.68 5.89
CA ILE A 74 7.74 -8.68 4.43
C ILE A 74 8.84 -7.70 4.02
N ARG A 75 9.85 -8.22 3.33
CA ARG A 75 10.98 -7.42 2.85
C ARG A 75 10.52 -6.24 2.00
N HIS A 76 11.17 -5.11 2.19
CA HIS A 76 10.89 -3.92 1.38
C HIS A 76 11.17 -4.16 -0.11
N GLU A 77 10.16 -3.84 -0.92
CA GLU A 77 10.28 -3.59 -2.36
C GLU A 77 9.68 -2.22 -2.71
N SER A 78 10.05 -1.66 -3.87
CA SER A 78 9.42 -0.44 -4.36
C SER A 78 9.36 -0.41 -5.90
N PRO A 79 8.16 -0.29 -6.49
CA PRO A 79 6.86 -0.17 -5.83
C PRO A 79 6.41 -1.48 -5.17
N GLN A 80 5.65 -1.37 -4.09
CA GLN A 80 5.08 -2.51 -3.36
C GLN A 80 3.70 -2.12 -2.81
N LEU A 81 2.66 -2.84 -3.20
CA LEU A 81 1.27 -2.63 -2.78
C LEU A 81 0.84 -3.78 -1.89
N PHE A 82 0.17 -3.46 -0.79
CA PHE A 82 -0.41 -4.41 0.15
C PHE A 82 -1.91 -4.25 0.23
N LEU A 83 -2.64 -5.36 0.37
CA LEU A 83 -3.97 -5.40 0.98
C LEU A 83 -3.81 -5.86 2.43
N LEU A 84 -4.18 -5.00 3.36
CA LEU A 84 -4.09 -5.26 4.79
C LEU A 84 -5.45 -5.64 5.35
N LYS A 85 -5.48 -6.69 6.16
CA LYS A 85 -6.65 -7.17 6.88
C LYS A 85 -6.20 -7.81 8.19
N ASP A 86 -6.91 -7.52 9.28
CA ASP A 86 -6.61 -8.06 10.62
C ASP A 86 -5.18 -7.78 11.11
N GLY A 87 -4.59 -6.66 10.68
CA GLY A 87 -3.23 -6.25 11.03
C GLY A 87 -2.13 -6.92 10.20
N GLU A 88 -2.49 -7.75 9.22
CA GLU A 88 -1.58 -8.56 8.41
C GLU A 88 -1.73 -8.22 6.92
N ALA A 89 -0.70 -8.51 6.12
CA ALA A 89 -0.78 -8.42 4.67
C ALA A 89 -1.32 -9.72 4.08
N VAL A 90 -2.60 -9.69 3.70
CA VAL A 90 -3.28 -10.87 3.11
C VAL A 90 -2.99 -11.01 1.61
N TRP A 91 -2.57 -9.92 0.96
CA TRP A 91 -2.12 -9.92 -0.43
C TRP A 91 -1.05 -8.85 -0.66
N GLN A 92 -0.15 -9.10 -1.60
CA GLN A 92 0.83 -8.12 -2.06
C GLN A 92 1.12 -8.24 -3.56
N ALA A 93 1.53 -7.13 -4.16
CA ALA A 93 2.09 -7.08 -5.51
C ALA A 93 3.24 -6.05 -5.58
N THR A 94 4.21 -6.29 -6.46
CA THR A 94 5.36 -5.40 -6.65
C THR A 94 5.62 -5.14 -8.13
N HIS A 95 6.31 -4.03 -8.44
CA HIS A 95 6.71 -3.66 -9.81
C HIS A 95 5.56 -3.78 -10.83
N SER A 96 5.72 -4.58 -11.88
CA SER A 96 4.74 -4.79 -12.95
C SER A 96 3.52 -5.60 -12.53
N ALA A 97 3.56 -6.30 -11.40
CA ALA A 97 2.41 -7.00 -10.85
C ALA A 97 1.37 -6.04 -10.24
N ILE A 98 1.73 -4.78 -10.03
CA ILE A 98 0.78 -3.74 -9.60
C ILE A 98 0.10 -3.19 -10.85
N ASN A 99 -1.00 -3.84 -11.23
CA ASN A 99 -1.86 -3.43 -12.33
C ASN A 99 -3.34 -3.60 -11.93
N GLU A 100 -4.24 -2.96 -12.68
CA GLU A 100 -5.68 -2.96 -12.38
C GLU A 100 -6.26 -4.37 -12.27
N SER A 101 -5.88 -5.29 -13.18
CA SER A 101 -6.38 -6.67 -13.15
C SER A 101 -6.00 -7.38 -11.84
N SER A 102 -4.74 -7.31 -11.44
CA SER A 102 -4.26 -7.96 -10.21
C SER A 102 -4.92 -7.38 -8.96
N ILE A 103 -5.17 -6.06 -8.94
CA ILE A 103 -5.84 -5.39 -7.82
C ILE A 103 -7.33 -5.76 -7.75
N GLN A 104 -8.01 -5.83 -8.90
CA GLN A 104 -9.42 -6.26 -8.97
C GLN A 104 -9.61 -7.73 -8.56
N THR A 105 -8.65 -8.60 -8.90
CA THR A 105 -8.63 -9.98 -8.39
C THR A 105 -8.51 -9.99 -6.87
N ALA A 106 -7.58 -9.22 -6.29
CA ALA A 106 -7.41 -9.14 -4.84
C ALA A 106 -8.64 -8.58 -4.11
N LEU A 107 -9.48 -7.80 -4.78
CA LEU A 107 -10.76 -7.29 -4.25
C LEU A 107 -11.89 -8.34 -4.25
N SER A 108 -11.76 -9.39 -5.05
CA SER A 108 -12.82 -10.40 -5.27
C SER A 108 -12.63 -11.67 -4.45
N GLU A 109 -11.53 -11.77 -3.70
CA GLU A 109 -11.18 -12.89 -2.80
C GLU A 109 -11.57 -12.58 -1.34
#